data_AF-A0A7J5GQ05-F1
#
_entry.id   AF-A0A7J5GQ05-F1
#
_cell.length_a   1.000
_cell.length_b   1.000
_cell.length_c   1.000
_cell.angle_alpha   90.00
_cell.angle_beta   90.00
_cell.angle_gamma   90.00
#
_symmetry.space_group_name_H-M   'P 1'
#
loop_
_entity.id
_entity.type
_entity.pdbx_description
1 polymer ?
#
loop_
_entity_poly.entity_id
_entity_poly.type
_entity_poly.pdbx_seq_one_letter_code
_entity_poly.pdbx_strand_id
1 'polypeptide(L)'
;METKLQSKQQYPRFIQNKPCGIDKFDGGSQERLAKTIARHFCQNDSLDEECTLPRIIGIEGIWGSGKSNVVKMLERELSDDYYFFEYDAWGHQEDLQRRSILELLTSKLIDDGILSGNATIKVKGGGTKTVSWSEKLKYLLARKTETVTEKYPLISNGMVAAFLVAVLTPIFTFIAYAVKPTPTTWWFSLLSIIIAALPVLIALCVWKWAYSKDHKYGWSYMLAIYQDKVEKDVCYETLSEDEPTVYEFKTWMQDISDFIKENGQRKLVLVFDNMDRLPAEKVKELWSSIHTFFADSGFENVWAVIPFDETHLACAFGDETDEQTKQLTKYFINKTFPIVYRVAPPVITDYRSIFNKLFVEAFGETENEAKETINRIFRLVNPNANVREIISYI
;
A
#
# COMPACT_ATOMS: atom_id res chain seq x y z
N MET A 1 -29.47 -44.75 -5.35
CA MET A 1 -28.11 -45.27 -5.56
C MET A 1 -27.18 -44.06 -5.59
N GLU A 2 -26.83 -43.55 -4.42
CA GLU A 2 -25.83 -42.49 -4.29
C GLU A 2 -24.52 -43.16 -3.87
N THR A 3 -23.68 -43.41 -4.86
CA THR A 3 -22.36 -43.98 -4.66
C THR A 3 -21.48 -42.91 -4.05
N LYS A 4 -21.24 -43.00 -2.73
CA LYS A 4 -20.20 -42.26 -2.02
C LYS A 4 -18.89 -42.39 -2.80
N LEU A 5 -18.41 -41.29 -3.40
CA LEU A 5 -17.01 -41.13 -3.75
C LEU A 5 -16.20 -41.07 -2.45
N GLN A 6 -15.89 -42.22 -1.87
CA GLN A 6 -14.74 -42.34 -0.98
C GLN A 6 -13.50 -42.21 -1.86
N SER A 7 -12.90 -41.02 -1.88
CA SER A 7 -11.57 -40.84 -2.44
C SER A 7 -10.62 -41.76 -1.67
N LYS A 8 -10.00 -42.73 -2.35
CA LYS A 8 -8.90 -43.51 -1.78
C LYS A 8 -7.80 -42.52 -1.43
N GLN A 9 -7.63 -42.26 -0.13
CA GLN A 9 -6.55 -41.42 0.35
C GLN A 9 -5.22 -42.14 0.09
N GLN A 10 -4.42 -41.60 -0.84
CA GLN A 10 -3.09 -42.12 -1.16
C GLN A 10 -2.08 -41.62 -0.11
N TYR A 11 -1.23 -42.52 0.38
CA TYR A 11 -0.16 -42.30 1.34
C TYR A 11 1.20 -42.60 0.67
N PRO A 12 2.32 -41.99 1.11
CA PRO A 12 2.42 -41.00 2.18
C PRO A 12 1.92 -39.60 1.78
N ARG A 13 1.62 -38.77 2.78
CA ARG A 13 1.16 -37.39 2.66
C ARG A 13 2.06 -36.46 3.43
N PHE A 14 2.41 -35.34 2.81
CA PHE A 14 3.11 -34.27 3.49
C PHE A 14 2.16 -33.53 4.42
N ILE A 15 2.51 -33.47 5.70
CA ILE A 15 1.79 -32.66 6.68
C ILE A 15 2.17 -31.20 6.46
N GLN A 16 1.16 -30.36 6.24
CA GLN A 16 1.41 -28.94 6.09
C GLN A 16 1.73 -28.29 7.44
N ASN A 17 2.80 -27.51 7.47
CA ASN A 17 3.25 -26.76 8.64
C ASN A 17 2.51 -25.40 8.81
N LYS A 18 1.33 -25.28 8.19
CA LYS A 18 0.48 -24.09 8.30
C LYS A 18 -0.36 -24.16 9.59
N PRO A 19 -0.62 -23.02 10.24
CA PRO A 19 -1.51 -22.99 11.40
C PRO A 19 -2.90 -23.47 10.99
N CYS A 20 -3.43 -24.45 11.70
CA CYS A 20 -4.69 -25.13 11.36
C CYS A 20 -5.88 -24.64 12.20
N GLY A 21 -5.63 -23.78 13.20
CA GLY A 21 -6.65 -23.23 14.10
C GLY A 21 -7.29 -24.28 15.01
N ILE A 22 -6.57 -25.37 15.29
CA ILE A 22 -7.03 -26.48 16.14
C ILE A 22 -6.01 -26.64 17.27
N ASP A 23 -6.50 -26.82 18.50
CA ASP A 23 -5.61 -27.05 19.63
C ASP A 23 -5.19 -28.51 19.58
N LYS A 24 -3.94 -28.74 19.20
CA LYS A 24 -3.37 -30.09 19.13
C LYS A 24 -2.86 -30.56 20.48
N PHE A 25 -2.91 -29.71 21.52
CA PHE A 25 -2.47 -30.03 22.87
C PHE A 25 -3.68 -30.42 23.73
N ASP A 26 -3.55 -31.52 24.48
CA ASP A 26 -4.64 -32.04 25.32
C ASP A 26 -5.05 -31.07 26.46
N GLY A 27 -4.23 -30.05 26.73
CA GLY A 27 -4.50 -29.02 27.74
C GLY A 27 -5.50 -27.94 27.33
N GLY A 28 -5.83 -27.79 26.04
CA GLY A 28 -6.79 -26.80 25.54
C GLY A 28 -6.41 -25.34 25.86
N SER A 29 -5.12 -25.07 26.10
CA SER A 29 -4.67 -23.76 26.60
C SER A 29 -4.75 -22.68 25.52
N GLN A 30 -4.50 -23.03 24.25
CA GLN A 30 -4.59 -22.11 23.13
C GLN A 30 -6.05 -21.76 22.85
N GLU A 31 -6.94 -22.75 22.93
CA GLU A 31 -8.39 -22.53 22.76
C GLU A 31 -8.96 -21.62 23.86
N ARG A 32 -8.60 -21.87 25.13
CA ARG A 32 -9.01 -21.01 26.25
C ARG A 32 -8.49 -19.57 26.09
N LEU A 33 -7.26 -19.43 25.61
CA LEU A 33 -6.67 -18.12 25.36
C LEU A 33 -7.43 -17.38 24.26
N ALA A 34 -7.69 -18.04 23.13
CA ALA A 34 -8.47 -17.46 22.02
C ALA A 34 -9.86 -17.02 22.48
N LYS A 35 -10.59 -17.85 23.24
CA LYS A 35 -11.90 -17.49 23.82
C LYS A 35 -11.84 -16.32 24.78
N THR A 36 -10.74 -16.19 25.53
CA THR A 36 -10.54 -15.06 26.45
C THR A 36 -10.30 -13.77 25.69
N ILE A 37 -9.50 -13.82 24.61
CA ILE A 37 -9.27 -12.68 23.72
C ILE A 37 -10.58 -12.28 23.02
N ALA A 38 -11.34 -13.24 22.50
CA ALA A 38 -12.64 -12.98 21.87
C ALA A 38 -13.61 -12.30 22.83
N ARG A 39 -13.70 -12.78 24.07
CA ARG A 39 -14.53 -12.14 25.11
C ARG A 39 -14.08 -10.70 25.38
N HIS A 40 -12.77 -10.46 25.45
CA HIS A 40 -12.24 -9.11 25.63
C HIS A 40 -12.64 -8.18 24.47
N PHE A 41 -12.59 -8.64 23.22
CA PHE A 41 -13.02 -7.85 22.05
C PHE A 41 -14.48 -7.44 22.19
N CYS A 42 -15.37 -8.42 22.41
CA CYS A 42 -16.80 -8.16 22.58
C CYS A 42 -17.09 -7.22 23.75
N GLN A 43 -16.42 -7.42 24.89
CA GLN A 43 -16.60 -6.58 26.08
C GLN A 43 -16.15 -5.15 25.84
N ASN A 44 -14.94 -4.95 25.30
CA ASN A 44 -14.39 -3.62 25.04
C ASN A 44 -15.24 -2.87 24.00
N ASP A 45 -15.75 -3.58 23.00
CA ASP A 45 -16.62 -3.01 21.97
C ASP A 45 -18.05 -2.70 22.45
N SER A 46 -18.44 -3.20 23.63
CA SER A 46 -19.74 -2.91 24.26
C SER A 46 -19.68 -1.71 25.22
N LEU A 47 -18.50 -1.18 25.50
CA LEU A 47 -18.30 -0.05 26.43
C LEU A 47 -18.47 1.29 25.71
N ASP A 48 -18.83 2.32 26.48
CA ASP A 48 -18.82 3.71 26.02
C ASP A 48 -17.38 4.17 25.71
N GLU A 49 -17.22 5.05 24.72
CA GLU A 49 -15.91 5.47 24.19
C GLU A 49 -14.91 5.91 25.27
N GLU A 50 -15.36 6.64 26.30
CA GLU A 50 -14.52 7.10 27.42
C GLU A 50 -13.90 5.97 28.26
N CYS A 51 -14.52 4.78 28.25
CA CYS A 51 -14.09 3.60 28.99
C CYS A 51 -13.41 2.56 28.09
N THR A 52 -13.35 2.77 26.78
CA THR A 52 -12.74 1.81 25.85
C THR A 52 -11.22 1.83 25.94
N LEU A 53 -10.63 0.64 26.02
CA LEU A 53 -9.20 0.47 25.82
C LEU A 53 -8.86 0.59 24.33
N PRO A 54 -7.65 1.07 23.99
CA PRO A 54 -7.15 1.03 22.62
C PRO A 54 -7.31 -0.37 22.02
N ARG A 55 -7.84 -0.45 20.79
CA ARG A 55 -8.13 -1.70 20.07
C ARG A 55 -6.87 -2.33 19.47
N ILE A 56 -5.88 -2.57 20.32
CA ILE A 56 -4.60 -3.16 19.97
C ILE A 56 -4.18 -4.15 21.06
N ILE A 57 -3.80 -5.36 20.66
CA ILE A 57 -3.32 -6.39 21.58
C ILE A 57 -2.02 -7.03 21.09
N GLY A 58 -1.17 -7.40 22.04
CA GLY A 58 0.00 -8.23 21.80
C GLY A 58 -0.29 -9.70 22.06
N ILE A 59 0.26 -10.60 21.24
CA ILE A 59 0.32 -12.03 21.53
C ILE A 59 1.80 -12.43 21.65
N GLU A 60 2.29 -12.50 22.88
CA GLU A 60 3.69 -12.83 23.19
C GLU A 60 3.87 -14.35 23.25
N GLY A 61 4.95 -14.85 22.67
CA GLY A 61 5.38 -16.23 22.85
C GLY A 61 6.64 -16.54 22.08
N ILE A 62 7.40 -17.54 22.55
CA ILE A 62 8.62 -17.98 21.88
C ILE A 62 8.33 -18.50 20.46
N TRP A 63 9.33 -18.50 19.59
CA TRP A 63 9.20 -19.16 18.29
C TRP A 63 8.77 -20.63 18.44
N GLY A 64 7.75 -21.03 17.67
CA GLY A 64 7.18 -22.38 17.71
C GLY A 64 6.13 -22.60 18.79
N SER A 65 5.81 -21.57 19.59
CA SER A 65 4.77 -21.65 20.64
C SER A 65 3.33 -21.79 20.11
N GLY A 66 3.10 -21.49 18.83
CA GLY A 66 1.78 -21.57 18.20
C GLY A 66 0.99 -20.27 18.19
N LYS A 67 1.65 -19.10 18.25
CA LYS A 67 0.99 -17.78 18.15
C LYS A 67 0.04 -17.66 16.95
N SER A 68 0.50 -17.97 15.74
CA SER A 68 -0.34 -17.93 14.54
C SER A 68 -1.50 -18.94 14.60
N ASN A 69 -1.36 -20.04 15.37
CA ASN A 69 -2.47 -20.98 15.60
C ASN A 69 -3.55 -20.39 16.52
N VAL A 70 -3.14 -19.65 17.56
CA VAL A 70 -4.06 -18.89 18.43
C VAL A 70 -4.82 -17.83 17.62
N VAL A 71 -4.14 -17.13 16.71
CA VAL A 71 -4.80 -16.17 15.80
C VAL A 71 -5.85 -16.87 14.94
N LYS A 72 -5.55 -18.04 14.36
CA LYS A 72 -6.52 -18.81 13.58
C LYS A 72 -7.70 -19.34 14.41
N MET A 73 -7.50 -19.64 15.69
CA MET A 73 -8.61 -19.96 16.60
C MET A 73 -9.47 -18.73 16.89
N LEU A 74 -8.83 -17.59 17.14
CA LEU A 74 -9.51 -16.33 17.38
C LEU A 74 -10.37 -15.92 16.17
N GLU A 75 -9.84 -16.08 14.95
CA GLU A 75 -10.58 -15.88 13.70
C GLU A 75 -11.87 -16.71 13.63
N ARG A 76 -11.83 -17.97 14.08
CA ARG A 76 -13.02 -18.84 14.13
C ARG A 76 -14.03 -18.37 15.16
N GLU A 77 -13.58 -18.07 16.37
CA GLU A 77 -14.44 -17.64 17.49
C GLU A 77 -15.14 -16.30 17.21
N LEU A 78 -14.55 -15.44 16.36
CA LEU A 78 -15.07 -14.10 16.05
C LEU A 78 -15.64 -13.96 14.62
N SER A 79 -15.76 -15.05 13.85
CA SER A 79 -16.06 -15.03 12.41
C SER A 79 -17.39 -14.38 12.01
N ASP A 80 -18.36 -14.34 12.94
CA ASP A 80 -19.69 -13.78 12.71
C ASP A 80 -19.66 -12.25 12.68
N ASP A 81 -19.01 -11.62 13.66
CA ASP A 81 -19.01 -10.16 13.85
C ASP A 81 -17.74 -9.46 13.32
N TYR A 82 -16.67 -10.22 13.09
CA TYR A 82 -15.37 -9.70 12.72
C TYR A 82 -14.85 -10.32 11.41
N TYR A 83 -14.15 -9.49 10.63
CA TYR A 83 -13.45 -9.88 9.43
C TYR A 83 -11.94 -9.82 9.69
N PHE A 84 -11.23 -10.93 9.47
CA PHE A 84 -9.80 -11.03 9.71
C PHE A 84 -9.01 -10.77 8.42
N PHE A 85 -8.01 -9.91 8.52
CA PHE A 85 -6.99 -9.72 7.50
C PHE A 85 -5.61 -9.95 8.11
N GLU A 86 -4.86 -10.89 7.55
CA GLU A 86 -3.52 -11.27 8.00
C GLU A 86 -2.48 -10.70 7.04
N TYR A 87 -1.60 -9.85 7.57
CA TYR A 87 -0.46 -9.28 6.87
C TYR A 87 0.82 -9.96 7.33
N ASP A 88 1.47 -10.71 6.43
CA ASP A 88 2.77 -11.33 6.68
C ASP A 88 3.89 -10.31 6.42
N ALA A 89 4.37 -9.68 7.49
CA ALA A 89 5.36 -8.62 7.39
C ALA A 89 6.67 -9.11 6.76
N TRP A 90 7.08 -10.34 7.06
CA TRP A 90 8.31 -10.93 6.53
C TRP A 90 8.19 -11.30 5.04
N GLY A 91 7.03 -11.80 4.61
CA GLY A 91 6.75 -12.07 3.20
C GLY A 91 6.84 -10.82 2.31
N HIS A 92 6.63 -9.65 2.92
CA HIS A 92 6.70 -8.33 2.28
C HIS A 92 7.91 -7.50 2.74
N GLN A 93 9.02 -8.12 3.18
CA GLN A 93 10.15 -7.38 3.76
C GLN A 93 10.79 -6.36 2.79
N GLU A 94 10.81 -6.69 1.49
CA GLU A 94 11.41 -5.86 0.43
C GLU A 94 10.50 -4.71 0.01
N ASP A 95 9.22 -4.77 0.39
CA ASP A 95 8.23 -3.77 0.06
C ASP A 95 8.30 -2.57 1.03
N LEU A 96 7.70 -1.46 0.59
CA LEU A 96 7.38 -0.33 1.45
C LEU A 96 6.19 -0.71 2.34
N GLN A 97 6.38 -0.77 3.65
CA GLN A 97 5.47 -1.49 4.54
C GLN A 97 4.07 -0.85 4.55
N ARG A 98 3.97 0.48 4.69
CA ARG A 98 2.65 1.13 4.68
C ARG A 98 1.94 0.98 3.34
N ARG A 99 2.69 1.03 2.24
CA ARG A 99 2.13 0.90 0.89
C ARG A 99 1.55 -0.50 0.68
N SER A 100 2.33 -1.54 0.95
CA SER A 100 1.89 -2.93 0.78
C SER A 100 0.69 -3.25 1.65
N ILE A 101 0.66 -2.78 2.91
CA ILE A 101 -0.50 -2.94 3.80
C ILE A 101 -1.74 -2.31 3.16
N LEU A 102 -1.66 -1.05 2.72
CA LEU A 102 -2.81 -0.35 2.14
C LEU A 102 -3.29 -1.00 0.84
N GLU A 103 -2.39 -1.42 -0.04
CA GLU A 103 -2.72 -2.08 -1.30
C GLU A 103 -3.40 -3.44 -1.08
N LEU A 104 -2.78 -4.30 -0.28
CA LEU A 104 -3.28 -5.65 -0.02
C LEU A 104 -4.59 -5.63 0.78
N LEU A 105 -4.65 -4.82 1.84
CA LEU A 105 -5.86 -4.68 2.65
C LEU A 105 -7.02 -4.18 1.80
N THR A 106 -6.81 -3.09 1.05
CA THR A 106 -7.88 -2.49 0.25
C THR A 106 -8.35 -3.44 -0.85
N SER A 107 -7.43 -4.09 -1.58
CA SER A 107 -7.81 -5.07 -2.60
C SER A 107 -8.64 -6.20 -1.98
N LYS A 108 -8.18 -6.75 -0.87
CA LYS A 108 -8.83 -7.88 -0.21
C LYS A 108 -10.21 -7.54 0.33
N LEU A 109 -10.37 -6.36 0.93
CA LEU A 109 -11.66 -5.88 1.42
C LEU A 109 -12.65 -5.60 0.28
N ILE A 110 -12.18 -5.14 -0.89
CA ILE A 110 -13.03 -4.96 -2.08
C ILE A 110 -13.46 -6.32 -2.64
N ASP A 111 -12.51 -7.24 -2.81
CA ASP A 111 -12.75 -8.57 -3.40
C ASP A 111 -13.75 -9.38 -2.56
N ASP A 112 -13.65 -9.27 -1.23
CA ASP A 112 -14.55 -9.96 -0.28
C ASP A 112 -15.85 -9.17 -0.02
N GLY A 113 -16.05 -8.03 -0.67
CA GLY A 113 -17.27 -7.22 -0.60
C GLY A 113 -17.47 -6.44 0.69
N ILE A 114 -16.45 -6.34 1.56
CA ILE A 114 -16.48 -5.55 2.79
C ILE A 114 -16.43 -4.06 2.47
N LEU A 115 -15.54 -3.64 1.56
CA LEU A 115 -15.51 -2.28 1.01
C LEU A 115 -16.25 -2.27 -0.33
N SER A 116 -17.37 -1.55 -0.38
CA SER A 116 -18.17 -1.43 -1.59
C SER A 116 -18.59 0.02 -1.85
N GLY A 117 -19.06 0.31 -3.06
CA GLY A 117 -19.51 1.64 -3.43
C GLY A 117 -18.37 2.65 -3.61
N ASN A 118 -18.68 3.91 -3.30
CA ASN A 118 -17.79 5.02 -3.54
C ASN A 118 -17.35 5.68 -2.23
N ALA A 119 -16.13 6.21 -2.23
CA ALA A 119 -15.58 7.01 -1.16
C ALA A 119 -15.33 8.45 -1.63
N THR A 120 -15.33 9.39 -0.70
CA THR A 120 -15.09 10.80 -1.01
C THR A 120 -13.62 11.15 -0.90
N ILE A 121 -13.11 11.90 -1.89
CA ILE A 121 -11.78 12.54 -1.84
C ILE A 121 -11.92 14.05 -1.79
N LYS A 122 -11.05 14.71 -1.04
CA LYS A 122 -10.88 16.17 -1.10
C LYS A 122 -9.92 16.50 -2.24
N VAL A 123 -10.38 17.26 -3.22
CA VAL A 123 -9.56 17.71 -4.35
C VAL A 123 -8.83 19.01 -3.93
N LYS A 124 -7.54 19.12 -4.27
CA LYS A 124 -6.78 20.37 -4.12
C LYS A 124 -7.49 21.47 -4.92
N GLY A 125 -8.10 22.44 -4.23
CA GLY A 125 -9.00 23.45 -4.81
C GLY A 125 -10.34 23.62 -4.08
N GLY A 126 -10.65 22.78 -3.08
CA GLY A 126 -11.78 23.00 -2.16
C GLY A 126 -13.09 22.30 -2.53
N GLY A 127 -13.05 21.22 -3.31
CA GLY A 127 -14.21 20.40 -3.65
C GLY A 127 -14.07 18.95 -3.19
N THR A 128 -15.20 18.28 -2.96
CA THR A 128 -15.27 16.82 -2.73
C THR A 128 -15.63 16.10 -4.01
N LYS A 129 -14.86 15.07 -4.39
CA LYS A 129 -15.17 14.19 -5.51
C LYS A 129 -15.48 12.80 -4.98
N THR A 130 -16.55 12.19 -5.49
CA THR A 130 -16.91 10.81 -5.19
C THR A 130 -16.20 9.90 -6.19
N VAL A 131 -15.40 8.95 -5.70
CA VAL A 131 -14.59 8.02 -6.50
C VAL A 131 -14.70 6.61 -5.93
N SER A 132 -14.37 5.59 -6.71
CA SER A 132 -14.30 4.23 -6.18
C SER A 132 -13.15 4.09 -5.16
N TRP A 133 -13.21 3.09 -4.28
CA TRP A 133 -12.12 2.81 -3.32
C TRP A 133 -10.77 2.55 -4.00
N SER A 134 -10.77 1.84 -5.13
CA SER A 134 -9.54 1.58 -5.90
C SER A 134 -8.96 2.86 -6.50
N GLU A 135 -9.79 3.78 -6.98
CA GLU A 135 -9.35 5.11 -7.44
C GLU A 135 -8.87 5.97 -6.28
N LYS A 136 -9.56 5.93 -5.13
CA LYS A 136 -9.15 6.63 -3.91
C LYS A 136 -7.74 6.20 -3.49
N LEU A 137 -7.47 4.90 -3.51
CA LEU A 137 -6.16 4.35 -3.18
C LEU A 137 -5.10 4.82 -4.19
N LYS A 138 -5.42 4.77 -5.49
CA LYS A 138 -4.53 5.30 -6.54
C LYS A 138 -4.21 6.77 -6.31
N TYR A 139 -5.18 7.59 -5.89
CA TYR A 139 -4.93 9.00 -5.57
C TYR A 139 -4.06 9.20 -4.33
N LEU A 140 -4.20 8.36 -3.30
CA LEU A 140 -3.36 8.41 -2.10
C LEU A 140 -1.91 8.02 -2.42
N LEU A 141 -1.72 6.96 -3.21
CA LEU A 141 -0.40 6.44 -3.56
C LEU A 141 0.29 7.24 -4.67
N ALA A 142 -0.47 8.05 -5.41
CA ALA A 142 0.06 8.90 -6.47
C ALA A 142 0.61 10.21 -5.90
N ARG A 143 1.95 10.36 -5.86
CA ARG A 143 2.56 11.67 -5.63
C ARG A 143 2.30 12.55 -6.85
N LYS A 144 1.66 13.69 -6.64
CA LYS A 144 1.57 14.76 -7.65
C LYS A 144 2.73 15.73 -7.42
N THR A 145 3.83 15.55 -8.13
CA THR A 145 4.89 16.56 -8.18
C THR A 145 4.51 17.63 -9.18
N GLU A 146 4.51 18.90 -8.75
CA GLU A 146 4.35 20.04 -9.65
C GLU A 146 5.70 20.29 -10.34
N THR A 147 5.91 19.68 -11.50
CA THR A 147 7.02 20.05 -12.37
C THR A 147 6.55 21.17 -13.28
N VAL A 148 7.06 22.38 -13.04
CA VAL A 148 6.85 23.52 -13.94
C VAL A 148 7.70 23.28 -15.17
N THR A 149 7.17 22.53 -16.14
CA THR A 149 7.81 22.42 -17.45
C THR A 149 7.51 23.69 -18.22
N GLU A 150 8.51 24.55 -18.37
CA GLU A 150 8.42 25.71 -19.26
C GLU A 150 8.35 25.20 -20.71
N LYS A 151 7.14 25.10 -21.24
CA LYS A 151 6.94 24.74 -22.65
C LYS A 151 7.16 26.00 -23.48
N TYR A 152 8.28 26.07 -24.19
CA TYR A 152 8.50 27.14 -25.15
C TYR A 152 7.36 27.14 -26.18
N PRO A 153 6.78 28.30 -26.50
CA PRO A 153 5.74 28.37 -27.52
C PRO A 153 6.31 27.81 -28.82
N LEU A 154 5.58 26.87 -29.43
CA LEU A 154 5.87 26.41 -30.79
C LEU A 154 5.99 27.66 -31.68
N ILE A 155 7.05 27.73 -32.50
CA ILE A 155 7.29 28.86 -33.41
C ILE A 155 6.01 29.13 -34.20
N SER A 156 5.31 30.20 -33.85
CA SER A 156 4.03 30.50 -34.49
C SER A 156 4.28 30.92 -35.95
N ASN A 157 3.33 30.62 -36.84
CA ASN A 157 3.41 31.03 -38.23
C ASN A 157 3.59 32.55 -38.39
N GLY A 158 3.12 33.35 -37.42
CA GLY A 158 3.34 34.80 -37.38
C GLY A 158 4.79 35.18 -37.08
N MET A 159 5.48 34.43 -36.23
CA MET A 159 6.90 34.65 -35.92
C MET A 159 7.79 34.31 -37.13
N VAL A 160 7.47 33.24 -37.87
CA VAL A 160 8.14 32.90 -39.13
C VAL A 160 7.93 34.00 -40.17
N ALA A 161 6.70 34.51 -40.30
CA ALA A 161 6.40 35.59 -41.25
C ALA A 161 7.15 36.90 -40.90
N ALA A 162 7.21 37.28 -39.63
CA ALA A 162 7.95 38.46 -39.18
C ALA A 162 9.45 38.34 -39.46
N PHE A 163 10.04 37.16 -39.20
CA PHE A 163 11.44 36.88 -39.52
C PHE A 163 11.71 36.97 -41.03
N LEU A 164 10.84 36.38 -41.87
CA LEU A 164 10.96 36.46 -43.33
C LEU A 164 10.88 37.90 -43.84
N VAL A 165 9.97 38.72 -43.30
CA VAL A 165 9.89 40.15 -43.65
C VAL A 165 11.18 40.88 -43.27
N ALA A 166 11.72 40.63 -42.07
CA ALA A 166 12.95 41.28 -41.61
C ALA A 166 14.16 40.95 -42.50
N VAL A 167 14.27 39.71 -42.98
CA VAL A 167 15.37 39.27 -43.87
C VAL A 167 15.16 39.74 -45.32
N LEU A 168 13.93 39.71 -45.84
CA LEU A 168 13.65 40.03 -47.24
C LEU A 168 13.61 41.55 -47.49
N THR A 169 13.19 42.36 -46.52
CA THR A 169 13.04 43.81 -46.74
C THR A 169 14.35 44.49 -47.17
N PRO A 170 15.53 44.25 -46.55
CA PRO A 170 16.81 44.81 -47.02
C PRO A 170 17.19 44.39 -48.45
N ILE A 171 16.82 43.16 -48.84
CA ILE A 171 17.13 42.63 -50.17
C ILE A 171 16.26 43.35 -51.21
N PHE A 172 14.96 43.48 -50.93
CA PHE A 172 14.03 44.17 -51.83
C PHE A 172 14.25 45.68 -51.88
N THR A 173 14.70 46.33 -50.80
CA THR A 173 15.10 47.74 -50.82
C THR A 173 16.38 47.95 -51.65
N PHE A 174 17.34 47.02 -51.57
CA PHE A 174 18.53 47.05 -52.42
C PHE A 174 18.19 46.87 -53.90
N ILE A 175 17.33 45.90 -54.24
CA ILE A 175 16.84 45.70 -55.61
C ILE A 175 16.08 46.94 -56.09
N ALA A 176 15.21 47.51 -55.27
CA ALA A 176 14.47 48.73 -55.59
C ALA A 176 15.41 49.92 -55.85
N TYR A 177 16.54 50.00 -55.14
CA TYR A 177 17.56 51.01 -55.38
C TYR A 177 18.33 50.76 -56.68
N ALA A 178 18.71 49.50 -56.96
CA ALA A 178 19.43 49.12 -58.18
C ALA A 178 18.60 49.31 -59.46
N VAL A 179 17.27 49.23 -59.35
CA VAL A 179 16.35 49.37 -60.49
C VAL A 179 15.96 50.84 -60.76
N LYS A 180 16.39 51.82 -59.96
CA LYS A 180 16.12 53.26 -60.22
C LYS A 180 16.99 53.79 -61.37
N PRO A 181 16.43 54.17 -62.54
CA PRO A 181 17.19 54.82 -63.60
C PRO A 181 17.38 56.32 -63.31
N THR A 182 18.53 56.86 -63.69
CA THR A 182 18.81 58.30 -63.75
C THR A 182 18.56 58.79 -65.19
N PRO A 183 17.68 59.78 -65.49
CA PRO A 183 16.92 60.69 -64.63
C PRO A 183 15.56 60.12 -64.16
N THR A 184 15.19 60.44 -62.92
CA THR A 184 14.00 59.88 -62.26
C THR A 184 12.72 60.62 -62.64
N THR A 185 11.80 59.95 -63.35
CA THR A 185 10.40 60.38 -63.37
C THR A 185 9.67 59.89 -62.12
N TRP A 186 8.62 60.62 -61.72
CA TRP A 186 7.72 60.28 -60.60
C TRP A 186 7.30 58.80 -60.60
N TRP A 187 7.07 58.23 -61.78
CA TRP A 187 6.50 56.89 -61.93
C TRP A 187 7.47 55.78 -61.53
N PHE A 188 8.76 55.92 -61.89
CA PHE A 188 9.79 54.96 -61.46
C PHE A 188 10.09 55.07 -59.97
N SER A 189 9.92 56.26 -59.37
CA SER A 189 10.01 56.43 -57.92
C SER A 189 8.89 55.69 -57.19
N LEU A 190 7.65 55.79 -57.67
CA LEU A 190 6.52 54.99 -57.15
C LEU A 190 6.75 53.49 -57.32
N LEU A 191 7.23 53.05 -58.48
CA LEU A 191 7.51 51.65 -58.75
C LEU A 191 8.57 51.09 -57.78
N SER A 192 9.64 51.85 -57.51
CA SER A 192 10.67 51.43 -56.55
C SER A 192 10.13 51.32 -55.11
N ILE A 193 9.22 52.20 -54.71
CA ILE A 193 8.58 52.15 -53.38
C ILE A 193 7.71 50.90 -53.27
N ILE A 194 6.98 50.55 -54.33
CA ILE A 194 6.14 49.34 -54.37
C ILE A 194 7.01 48.08 -54.30
N ILE A 195 8.13 48.03 -55.02
CA ILE A 195 9.06 46.89 -54.98
C ILE A 195 9.69 46.75 -53.58
N ALA A 196 10.10 47.84 -52.97
CA ALA A 196 10.64 47.84 -51.61
C ALA A 196 9.61 47.39 -50.55
N ALA A 197 8.34 47.75 -50.74
CA ALA A 197 7.25 47.39 -49.83
C ALA A 197 6.67 45.99 -50.08
N LEU A 198 7.08 45.29 -51.15
CA LEU A 198 6.49 44.02 -51.56
C LEU A 198 6.52 42.92 -50.49
N PRO A 199 7.63 42.69 -49.74
CA PRO A 199 7.66 41.67 -48.69
C PRO A 199 6.63 41.93 -47.58
N VAL A 200 6.44 43.20 -47.22
CA VAL A 200 5.46 43.64 -46.22
C VAL A 200 4.03 43.43 -46.73
N LEU A 201 3.78 43.77 -48.00
CA LEU A 201 2.46 43.57 -48.62
C LEU A 201 2.09 42.08 -48.72
N ILE A 202 3.03 41.20 -49.07
CA ILE A 202 2.81 39.75 -49.12
C ILE A 202 2.49 39.23 -47.71
N ALA A 203 3.24 39.64 -46.69
CA ALA A 203 2.98 39.25 -45.31
C ALA A 203 1.59 39.69 -44.83
N LEU A 204 1.17 40.92 -45.17
CA LEU A 204 -0.18 41.41 -44.86
C LEU A 204 -1.27 40.62 -45.59
N CYS A 205 -1.06 40.24 -46.85
CA CYS A 205 -1.99 39.42 -47.62
C CYS A 205 -2.12 38.00 -47.04
N VAL A 206 -0.99 37.35 -46.72
CA VAL A 206 -0.99 36.02 -46.09
C VAL A 206 -1.68 36.08 -44.72
N TRP A 207 -1.42 37.13 -43.93
CA TRP A 207 -2.09 37.32 -42.65
C TRP A 207 -3.59 37.53 -42.81
N LYS A 208 -4.02 38.38 -43.76
CA LYS A 208 -5.45 38.61 -44.04
C LYS A 208 -6.15 37.33 -44.52
N TRP A 209 -5.48 36.52 -45.33
CA TRP A 209 -6.01 35.23 -45.78
C TRP A 209 -6.11 34.21 -44.63
N ALA A 210 -5.07 34.11 -43.80
CA ALA A 210 -5.08 33.24 -42.62
C ALA A 210 -6.16 33.66 -41.62
N TYR A 211 -6.34 34.95 -41.37
CA TYR A 211 -7.38 35.51 -40.49
C TYR A 211 -8.80 35.22 -41.01
N SER A 212 -8.99 35.24 -42.33
CA SER A 212 -10.27 34.93 -42.96
C SER A 212 -10.63 33.44 -42.91
N LYS A 213 -9.64 32.55 -42.84
CA LYS A 213 -9.86 31.09 -42.77
C LYS A 213 -10.05 30.60 -41.33
N ASP A 214 -9.31 31.18 -40.39
CA ASP A 214 -9.38 30.85 -38.97
C ASP A 214 -9.32 32.14 -38.15
N HIS A 215 -10.43 32.51 -37.50
CA HIS A 215 -10.52 33.71 -36.66
C HIS A 215 -9.65 33.65 -35.38
N LYS A 216 -8.83 32.59 -35.24
CA LYS A 216 -7.85 32.40 -34.17
C LYS A 216 -6.63 33.34 -34.29
N TYR A 217 -6.39 33.94 -35.45
CA TYR A 217 -5.21 34.78 -35.75
C TYR A 217 -5.45 36.30 -35.63
N GLY A 218 -6.32 36.73 -34.70
CA GLY A 218 -6.60 38.14 -34.47
C GLY A 218 -5.43 38.93 -33.86
N TRP A 219 -5.56 40.25 -33.82
CA TRP A 219 -4.60 41.17 -33.16
C TRP A 219 -4.33 40.78 -31.70
N SER A 220 -5.30 40.17 -31.03
CA SER A 220 -5.18 39.62 -29.67
C SER A 220 -4.14 38.49 -29.56
N TYR A 221 -4.05 37.61 -30.56
CA TYR A 221 -3.08 36.51 -30.60
C TYR A 221 -1.65 37.03 -30.81
N MET A 222 -1.48 38.02 -31.69
CA MET A 222 -0.19 38.69 -31.90
C MET A 222 0.30 39.46 -30.67
N LEU A 223 -0.60 40.16 -29.97
CA LEU A 223 -0.27 40.85 -28.73
C LEU A 223 0.13 39.86 -27.61
N ALA A 224 -0.54 38.70 -27.54
CA ALA A 224 -0.26 37.66 -26.56
C ALA A 224 1.14 37.03 -26.74
N ILE A 225 1.58 36.86 -27.99
CA ILE A 225 2.95 36.39 -28.32
C ILE A 225 4.00 37.43 -27.92
N TYR A 226 3.75 38.72 -28.17
CA TYR A 226 4.69 39.79 -27.81
C TYR A 226 4.77 40.02 -26.29
N GLN A 227 3.68 39.80 -25.57
CA GLN A 227 3.61 39.98 -24.12
C GLN A 227 4.21 38.82 -23.31
N ASP A 228 4.92 37.88 -23.96
CA ASP A 228 5.55 36.73 -23.30
C ASP A 228 4.61 36.06 -22.30
N LYS A 229 3.33 35.94 -22.66
CA LYS A 229 2.39 35.11 -21.93
C LYS A 229 2.75 33.67 -22.25
N VAL A 230 3.84 33.21 -21.64
CA VAL A 230 4.11 31.80 -21.44
C VAL A 230 2.85 31.25 -20.79
N GLU A 231 2.05 30.52 -21.56
CA GLU A 231 1.06 29.62 -20.99
C GLU A 231 1.86 28.62 -20.17
N LYS A 232 2.00 28.90 -18.87
CA LYS A 232 2.55 27.97 -17.89
C LYS A 232 1.52 26.86 -17.75
N ASP A 233 1.55 25.90 -18.67
CA ASP A 233 0.86 24.64 -18.48
C ASP A 233 1.57 23.90 -17.36
N VAL A 234 0.91 23.80 -16.21
CA VAL A 234 1.38 22.99 -15.08
C VAL A 234 1.07 21.53 -15.42
N CYS A 235 2.05 20.83 -15.98
CA CYS A 235 1.96 19.39 -16.17
C CYS A 235 2.17 18.69 -14.82
N TYR A 236 1.25 17.78 -14.48
CA TYR A 236 1.40 16.92 -13.31
C TYR A 236 1.98 15.58 -13.75
N GLU A 237 3.26 15.33 -13.45
CA GLU A 237 3.81 13.98 -13.54
C GLU A 237 3.48 13.19 -12.27
N THR A 238 3.06 11.94 -12.46
CA THR A 238 2.76 11.01 -11.38
C THR A 238 3.90 10.01 -11.28
N LEU A 239 4.88 10.31 -10.44
CA LEU A 239 5.93 9.36 -10.06
C LEU A 239 5.45 8.65 -8.79
N SER A 240 5.33 7.33 -8.85
CA SER A 240 4.80 6.51 -7.74
C SER A 240 5.91 5.60 -7.21
N GLU A 241 6.74 6.12 -6.31
CA GLU A 241 7.81 5.34 -5.65
C GLU A 241 7.90 5.56 -4.13
N ASP A 242 7.15 6.51 -3.55
CA ASP A 242 7.31 6.86 -2.14
C ASP A 242 6.36 6.11 -1.20
N GLU A 243 6.82 5.88 0.04
CA GLU A 243 6.01 5.31 1.11
C GLU A 243 4.97 6.34 1.61
N PRO A 244 3.70 5.94 1.82
CA PRO A 244 2.71 6.79 2.47
C PRO A 244 3.19 7.30 3.83
N THR A 245 2.80 8.52 4.18
CA THR A 245 3.07 9.07 5.51
C THR A 245 2.21 8.39 6.58
N VAL A 246 2.65 8.46 7.84
CA VAL A 246 1.86 7.96 8.99
C VAL A 246 0.48 8.62 9.07
N TYR A 247 0.39 9.90 8.69
CA TYR A 247 -0.89 10.64 8.65
C TYR A 247 -1.83 10.11 7.56
N GLU A 248 -1.32 9.85 6.35
CA GLU A 248 -2.11 9.28 5.26
C GLU A 248 -2.60 7.87 5.59
N PHE A 249 -1.72 7.05 6.19
CA PHE A 249 -2.09 5.73 6.69
C PHE A 249 -3.19 5.81 7.76
N LYS A 250 -3.02 6.68 8.77
CA LYS A 250 -4.04 6.89 9.81
C LYS A 250 -5.38 7.35 9.23
N THR A 251 -5.35 8.31 8.31
CA THR A 251 -6.57 8.82 7.64
C THR A 251 -7.27 7.72 6.87
N TRP A 252 -6.51 6.88 6.15
CA TRP A 252 -7.07 5.75 5.42
C TRP A 252 -7.74 4.71 6.34
N MET A 253 -7.07 4.36 7.45
CA MET A 253 -7.64 3.43 8.43
C MET A 253 -8.89 3.99 9.11
N GLN A 254 -8.93 5.31 9.36
CA GLN A 254 -10.13 5.99 9.84
C GLN A 254 -11.27 5.89 8.83
N ASP A 255 -10.99 6.16 7.55
CA ASP A 255 -12.00 6.08 6.50
C ASP A 255 -12.58 4.65 6.38
N ILE A 256 -11.76 3.61 6.56
CA ILE A 256 -12.24 2.21 6.62
C ILE A 256 -13.12 2.01 7.86
N SER A 257 -12.69 2.47 9.03
CA SER A 257 -13.44 2.34 10.28
C SER A 257 -14.82 3.00 10.20
N ASP A 258 -14.88 4.20 9.64
CA ASP A 258 -16.12 4.97 9.45
C ASP A 258 -17.03 4.28 8.45
N PHE A 259 -16.49 3.80 7.33
CA PHE A 259 -17.25 3.05 6.34
C PHE A 259 -17.88 1.77 6.94
N ILE A 260 -17.13 1.03 7.75
CA ILE A 260 -17.63 -0.18 8.43
C ILE A 260 -18.81 0.17 9.34
N LYS A 261 -18.71 1.28 10.09
CA LYS A 261 -19.78 1.79 10.97
C LYS A 261 -21.03 2.13 10.18
N GLU A 262 -20.88 2.94 9.13
CA GLU A 262 -22.00 3.47 8.34
C GLU A 262 -22.75 2.39 7.59
N ASN A 263 -22.05 1.35 7.12
CA ASN A 263 -22.63 0.27 6.32
C ASN A 263 -22.94 -1.00 7.11
N GLY A 264 -22.80 -0.97 8.44
CA GLY A 264 -23.06 -2.12 9.32
C GLY A 264 -22.28 -3.38 8.94
N GLN A 265 -21.03 -3.20 8.48
CA GLN A 265 -20.17 -4.32 8.10
C GLN A 265 -19.53 -4.96 9.33
N ARG A 266 -18.98 -6.16 9.15
CA ARG A 266 -18.16 -6.82 10.18
C ARG A 266 -16.95 -5.95 10.53
N LYS A 267 -16.62 -5.87 11.81
CA LYS A 267 -15.44 -5.11 12.30
C LYS A 267 -14.16 -5.73 11.79
N LEU A 268 -13.16 -4.91 11.47
CA LEU A 268 -11.90 -5.38 10.91
C LEU A 268 -10.93 -5.80 12.03
N VAL A 269 -10.29 -6.96 11.89
CA VAL A 269 -9.14 -7.37 12.71
C VAL A 269 -7.92 -7.48 11.80
N LEU A 270 -6.97 -6.57 11.97
CA LEU A 270 -5.71 -6.52 11.25
C LEU A 270 -4.64 -7.25 12.05
N VAL A 271 -4.15 -8.37 11.53
CA VAL A 271 -3.08 -9.15 12.15
C VAL A 271 -1.76 -8.82 11.45
N PHE A 272 -0.77 -8.33 12.20
CA PHE A 272 0.59 -8.13 11.70
C PHE A 272 1.49 -9.29 12.14
N ASP A 273 1.60 -10.34 11.33
CA ASP A 273 2.41 -11.54 11.68
C ASP A 273 3.87 -11.41 11.22
N ASN A 274 4.76 -12.17 11.85
CA ASN A 274 6.19 -12.26 11.56
C ASN A 274 6.98 -10.93 11.58
N MET A 275 6.49 -9.91 12.29
CA MET A 275 7.24 -8.66 12.46
C MET A 275 8.59 -8.86 13.15
N ASP A 276 8.68 -9.81 14.08
CA ASP A 276 9.91 -10.20 14.78
C ASP A 276 10.98 -10.84 13.87
N ARG A 277 10.68 -11.06 12.58
CA ARG A 277 11.64 -11.54 11.57
C ARG A 277 12.14 -10.44 10.63
N LEU A 278 11.60 -9.23 10.73
CA LEU A 278 12.03 -8.12 9.91
C LEU A 278 13.40 -7.60 10.33
N PRO A 279 14.18 -7.02 9.40
CA PRO A 279 15.34 -6.21 9.75
C PRO A 279 14.95 -5.04 10.68
N ALA A 280 15.88 -4.62 11.53
CA ALA A 280 15.66 -3.58 12.55
C ALA A 280 14.98 -2.31 12.02
N GLU A 281 15.42 -1.79 10.86
CA GLU A 281 14.85 -0.59 10.26
C GLU A 281 13.38 -0.79 9.82
N LYS A 282 13.05 -1.96 9.26
CA LYS A 282 11.69 -2.31 8.85
C LYS A 282 10.77 -2.55 10.04
N VAL A 283 11.28 -3.09 11.13
CA VAL A 283 10.53 -3.17 12.41
C VAL A 283 10.14 -1.77 12.87
N LYS A 284 11.07 -0.82 12.88
CA LYS A 284 10.77 0.58 13.30
C LYS A 284 9.74 1.24 12.38
N GLU A 285 9.86 1.04 11.07
CA GLU A 285 8.90 1.53 10.06
C GLU A 285 7.49 0.98 10.31
N LEU A 286 7.35 -0.34 10.46
CA LEU A 286 6.07 -0.98 10.75
C LEU A 286 5.52 -0.57 12.13
N TRP A 287 6.38 -0.48 13.14
CA TRP A 287 6.00 -0.08 14.50
C TRP A 287 5.43 1.34 14.56
N SER A 288 6.00 2.27 13.77
CA SER A 288 5.46 3.63 13.68
C SER A 288 4.03 3.66 13.12
N SER A 289 3.69 2.69 12.25
CA SER A 289 2.33 2.51 11.72
C SER A 289 1.41 1.88 12.76
N ILE A 290 1.89 0.88 13.50
CA ILE A 290 1.16 0.26 14.62
C ILE A 290 0.84 1.31 15.71
N HIS A 291 1.75 2.24 15.98
CA HIS A 291 1.52 3.32 16.95
C HIS A 291 0.27 4.17 16.64
N THR A 292 -0.19 4.21 15.37
CA THR A 292 -1.45 4.92 15.02
C THR A 292 -2.70 4.26 15.62
N PHE A 293 -2.69 2.94 15.83
CA PHE A 293 -3.78 2.21 16.48
C PHE A 293 -3.84 2.47 18.00
N PHE A 294 -2.72 2.89 18.57
CA PHE A 294 -2.60 3.22 19.98
C PHE A 294 -2.85 4.71 20.26
N ALA A 295 -2.39 5.61 19.39
CA ALA A 295 -2.44 7.05 19.61
C ALA A 295 -3.80 7.69 19.23
N ASP A 296 -4.30 8.60 20.07
CA ASP A 296 -5.56 9.36 19.89
C ASP A 296 -6.79 8.46 19.70
N SER A 297 -7.11 7.63 20.71
CA SER A 297 -8.32 6.76 20.77
C SER A 297 -8.35 5.55 19.83
N GLY A 298 -7.40 5.44 18.89
CA GLY A 298 -7.37 4.37 17.89
C GLY A 298 -8.55 4.46 16.90
N PHE A 299 -8.95 3.32 16.34
CA PHE A 299 -10.08 3.23 15.40
C PHE A 299 -11.24 2.47 16.04
N GLU A 300 -12.49 2.92 15.85
CA GLU A 300 -13.67 2.34 16.52
C GLU A 300 -13.98 0.90 16.05
N ASN A 301 -13.83 0.64 14.76
CA ASN A 301 -14.23 -0.62 14.13
C ASN A 301 -13.04 -1.41 13.56
N VAL A 302 -11.83 -1.09 14.00
CA VAL A 302 -10.60 -1.79 13.59
C VAL A 302 -9.78 -2.18 14.81
N TRP A 303 -9.53 -3.48 14.95
CA TRP A 303 -8.61 -4.05 15.90
C TRP A 303 -7.27 -4.36 15.26
N ALA A 304 -6.17 -4.19 16.00
CA ALA A 304 -4.84 -4.63 15.62
C ALA A 304 -4.35 -5.75 16.55
N VAL A 305 -3.88 -6.85 15.97
CA VAL A 305 -3.33 -8.00 16.69
C VAL A 305 -1.90 -8.22 16.23
N ILE A 306 -0.96 -8.18 17.16
CA ILE A 306 0.46 -8.32 16.85
C ILE A 306 1.02 -9.52 17.62
N PRO A 307 1.14 -10.69 16.98
CA PRO A 307 1.96 -11.76 17.51
C PRO A 307 3.45 -11.43 17.40
N PHE A 308 4.20 -11.60 18.49
CA PHE A 308 5.65 -11.36 18.50
C PHE A 308 6.39 -12.29 19.47
N ASP A 309 7.69 -12.47 19.22
CA ASP A 309 8.65 -12.99 20.18
C ASP A 309 9.46 -11.82 20.75
N GLU A 310 9.38 -11.60 22.06
CA GLU A 310 10.05 -10.48 22.74
C GLU A 310 11.57 -10.50 22.54
N THR A 311 12.18 -11.69 22.51
CA THR A 311 13.64 -11.83 22.43
C THR A 311 14.11 -11.40 21.04
N HIS A 312 13.49 -11.96 20.00
CA HIS A 312 13.82 -11.64 18.62
C HIS A 312 13.45 -10.20 18.25
N LEU A 313 12.36 -9.67 18.83
CA LEU A 313 11.99 -8.28 18.65
C LEU A 313 13.02 -7.32 19.29
N ALA A 314 13.65 -7.70 20.42
CA ALA A 314 14.68 -6.88 21.05
C ALA A 314 15.91 -6.68 20.16
N CYS A 315 16.22 -7.67 19.33
CA CYS A 315 17.26 -7.62 18.29
C CYS A 315 17.08 -6.44 17.31
N ALA A 316 15.84 -5.98 17.11
CA ALA A 316 15.54 -4.82 16.25
C ALA A 316 15.89 -3.47 16.90
N PHE A 317 16.03 -3.44 18.23
CA PHE A 317 16.28 -2.21 19.00
C PHE A 317 17.72 -2.12 19.53
N GLY A 318 18.53 -3.16 19.36
CA GLY A 318 19.94 -3.21 19.77
C GLY A 318 20.43 -4.66 19.93
N ASP A 319 21.57 -4.84 20.60
CA ASP A 319 22.11 -6.18 20.88
C ASP A 319 21.29 -6.89 21.98
N GLU A 320 20.84 -8.12 21.73
CA GLU A 320 20.07 -8.93 22.69
C GLU A 320 20.83 -9.27 23.99
N THR A 321 22.16 -9.28 23.94
CA THR A 321 23.00 -9.55 25.10
C THR A 321 23.10 -8.35 26.04
N ASP A 322 22.71 -7.17 25.59
CA ASP A 322 22.65 -5.98 26.42
C ASP A 322 21.33 -5.93 27.20
N GLU A 323 21.46 -5.95 28.53
CA GLU A 323 20.33 -5.85 29.45
C GLU A 323 19.56 -4.53 29.27
N GLN A 324 20.24 -3.46 28.83
CA GLN A 324 19.58 -2.18 28.55
C GLN A 324 18.63 -2.29 27.34
N THR A 325 19.06 -2.94 26.26
CA THR A 325 18.22 -3.19 25.07
C THR A 325 16.96 -3.98 25.42
N LYS A 326 17.09 -5.02 26.24
CA LYS A 326 15.94 -5.81 26.72
C LYS A 326 14.97 -4.97 27.53
N GLN A 327 15.48 -4.15 28.44
CA GLN A 327 14.64 -3.25 29.23
C GLN A 327 13.93 -2.21 28.34
N LEU A 328 14.64 -1.59 27.40
CA LEU A 328 14.06 -0.66 26.44
C LEU A 328 12.94 -1.31 25.63
N THR A 329 13.16 -2.52 25.12
CA THR A 329 12.16 -3.28 24.36
C THR A 329 10.90 -3.54 25.19
N LYS A 330 11.06 -3.96 26.45
CA LYS A 330 9.92 -4.11 27.39
C LYS A 330 9.16 -2.81 27.58
N TYR A 331 9.85 -1.68 27.76
CA TYR A 331 9.20 -0.38 27.88
C TYR A 331 8.41 -0.02 26.61
N PHE A 332 8.96 -0.30 25.42
CA PHE A 332 8.25 -0.07 24.16
C PHE A 332 7.00 -0.94 24.02
N ILE A 333 7.10 -2.24 24.32
CA ILE A 333 5.96 -3.17 24.31
C ILE A 333 4.88 -2.70 25.29
N ASN A 334 5.24 -2.44 26.54
CA ASN A 334 4.30 -2.02 27.59
C ASN A 334 3.64 -0.67 27.30
N LYS A 335 4.31 0.22 26.57
CA LYS A 335 3.75 1.50 26.14
C LYS A 335 2.82 1.35 24.93
N THR A 336 3.06 0.37 24.07
CA THR A 336 2.30 0.17 22.82
C THR A 336 1.06 -0.69 23.04
N PHE A 337 1.16 -1.73 23.85
CA PHE A 337 0.10 -2.71 24.09
C PHE A 337 -0.47 -2.55 25.49
N PRO A 338 -1.72 -2.08 25.64
CA PRO A 338 -2.39 -2.06 26.93
C PRO A 338 -2.55 -3.46 27.52
N ILE A 339 -2.74 -4.46 26.65
CA ILE A 339 -2.91 -5.87 27.01
C ILE A 339 -2.03 -6.74 26.13
N VAL A 340 -1.24 -7.62 26.79
CA VAL A 340 -0.41 -8.64 26.15
C VAL A 340 -0.85 -10.01 26.66
N TYR A 341 -1.23 -10.89 25.73
CA TYR A 341 -1.60 -12.27 25.99
C TYR A 341 -0.39 -13.19 25.75
N ARG A 342 -0.05 -14.01 26.73
CA ARG A 342 1.12 -14.89 26.64
C ARG A 342 0.72 -16.31 26.23
N VAL A 343 1.29 -16.77 25.12
CA VAL A 343 1.17 -18.15 24.67
C VAL A 343 2.23 -18.97 25.38
N ALA A 344 1.78 -19.91 26.20
CA ALA A 344 2.69 -20.84 26.86
C ALA A 344 3.45 -21.65 25.80
N PRO A 345 4.75 -21.92 26.01
CA PRO A 345 5.45 -22.89 25.18
C PRO A 345 4.70 -24.23 25.24
N PRO A 346 4.67 -25.00 24.14
CA PRO A 346 3.97 -26.26 24.10
C PRO A 346 4.56 -27.21 25.14
N VAL A 347 3.85 -27.40 26.25
CA VAL A 347 4.20 -28.42 27.22
C VAL A 347 3.62 -29.72 26.68
N ILE A 348 4.45 -30.43 25.92
CA ILE A 348 4.07 -31.70 25.34
C ILE A 348 4.13 -32.77 26.45
N THR A 349 3.07 -32.85 27.23
CA THR A 349 2.87 -33.90 28.24
C THR A 349 2.68 -35.26 27.58
N ASP A 350 2.04 -35.30 26.40
CA ASP A 350 1.87 -36.53 25.61
C ASP A 350 2.51 -36.42 24.21
N TYR A 351 3.83 -36.43 24.21
CA TYR A 351 4.68 -36.43 23.00
C TYR A 351 4.35 -37.57 22.07
N ARG A 352 3.98 -38.70 22.68
CA ARG A 352 3.64 -39.91 21.97
C ARG A 352 2.33 -39.75 21.21
N SER A 353 1.29 -39.20 21.84
CA SER A 353 -0.01 -38.95 21.21
C SER A 353 0.09 -38.00 20.01
N ILE A 354 0.79 -36.87 20.16
CA ILE A 354 0.94 -35.91 19.05
C ILE A 354 1.72 -36.53 17.89
N PHE A 355 2.86 -37.16 18.16
CA PHE A 355 3.65 -37.84 17.14
C PHE A 355 2.82 -38.90 16.42
N ASN A 356 2.07 -39.72 17.17
CA ASN A 356 1.26 -40.79 16.60
C ASN A 356 0.13 -40.24 15.71
N LYS A 357 -0.54 -39.16 16.12
CA LYS A 357 -1.57 -38.49 15.30
C LYS A 357 -0.98 -38.00 13.98
N LEU A 358 0.16 -37.31 14.03
CA LEU A 358 0.85 -36.79 12.85
C LEU A 358 1.38 -37.92 11.95
N PHE A 359 1.96 -38.97 12.53
CA PHE A 359 2.48 -40.11 11.77
C PHE A 359 1.37 -40.86 11.03
N VAL A 360 0.20 -41.03 11.65
CA VAL A 360 -0.98 -41.62 10.98
C VAL A 360 -1.55 -40.68 9.92
N GLU A 361 -1.49 -39.35 10.14
CA GLU A 361 -1.87 -38.37 9.11
C GLU A 361 -0.97 -38.47 7.86
N ALA A 362 0.34 -38.68 8.06
CA ALA A 362 1.32 -38.79 7.00
C ALA A 362 1.36 -40.15 6.31
N PHE A 363 1.32 -41.26 7.06
CA PHE A 363 1.55 -42.61 6.55
C PHE A 363 0.32 -43.54 6.65
N GLY A 364 -0.77 -43.12 7.29
CA GLY A 364 -1.92 -43.98 7.53
C GLY A 364 -1.56 -45.14 8.47
N GLU A 365 -2.10 -46.33 8.18
CA GLU A 365 -1.79 -47.54 8.95
C GLU A 365 -0.69 -48.42 8.34
N THR A 366 -0.07 -48.01 7.22
CA THR A 366 0.87 -48.86 6.47
C THR A 366 2.20 -49.09 7.18
N GLU A 367 2.67 -48.12 7.97
CA GLU A 367 3.97 -48.14 8.66
C GLU A 367 3.85 -48.30 10.19
N ASN A 368 2.76 -48.92 10.65
CA ASN A 368 2.45 -49.02 12.08
C ASN A 368 3.50 -49.81 12.89
N GLU A 369 4.19 -50.78 12.28
CA GLU A 369 5.22 -51.59 12.95
C GLU A 369 6.47 -50.76 13.30
N ALA A 370 6.89 -49.87 12.42
CA ALA A 370 8.07 -49.02 12.62
C ALA A 370 7.78 -47.76 13.45
N LYS A 371 6.51 -47.34 13.53
CA LYS A 371 6.06 -46.09 14.19
C LYS A 371 6.62 -45.87 15.59
N GLU A 372 6.56 -46.88 16.45
CA GLU A 372 7.04 -46.77 17.85
C GLU A 372 8.57 -46.64 17.93
N THR A 373 9.29 -47.34 17.06
CA THR A 373 10.75 -47.24 16.96
C THR A 373 11.16 -45.86 16.46
N ILE A 374 10.52 -45.36 15.40
CA ILE A 374 10.77 -44.03 14.84
C ILE A 374 10.49 -42.94 15.88
N ASN A 375 9.36 -43.03 16.60
CA ASN A 375 9.03 -42.10 17.68
C ASN A 375 10.11 -42.10 18.78
N ARG A 376 10.59 -43.28 19.20
CA ARG A 376 11.68 -43.37 20.20
C ARG A 376 12.97 -42.73 19.70
N ILE A 377 13.37 -42.99 18.45
CA ILE A 377 14.56 -42.37 17.86
C ILE A 377 14.39 -40.85 17.85
N PHE A 378 13.24 -40.34 17.40
CA PHE A 378 12.96 -38.91 17.38
C PHE A 378 13.13 -38.26 18.76
N ARG A 379 12.54 -38.86 19.80
CA ARG A 379 12.60 -38.32 21.17
C ARG A 379 14.01 -38.35 21.78
N LEU A 380 14.85 -39.30 21.37
CA LEU A 380 16.25 -39.36 21.79
C LEU A 380 17.08 -38.28 21.10
N VAL A 381 16.81 -38.01 19.81
CA VAL A 381 17.53 -36.98 19.04
C VAL A 381 17.06 -35.58 19.43
N ASN A 382 15.76 -35.40 19.71
CA ASN A 382 15.14 -34.10 19.96
C ASN A 382 14.35 -34.11 21.29
N PRO A 383 15.02 -34.00 22.45
CA PRO A 383 14.38 -34.13 23.76
C PRO A 383 13.38 -33.02 24.09
N ASN A 384 13.53 -31.83 23.47
CA ASN A 384 12.68 -30.65 23.70
C ASN A 384 11.96 -30.20 22.42
N ALA A 385 11.71 -31.12 21.48
CA ALA A 385 11.25 -30.68 20.17
C ALA A 385 9.86 -30.03 20.20
N ASN A 386 9.62 -29.08 19.29
CA ASN A 386 8.31 -28.48 19.06
C ASN A 386 7.51 -29.28 18.00
N VAL A 387 6.22 -28.96 17.84
CA VAL A 387 5.34 -29.66 16.87
C VAL A 387 5.85 -29.53 15.43
N ARG A 388 6.50 -28.41 15.08
CA ARG A 388 7.05 -28.18 13.74
C ARG A 388 8.26 -29.08 13.46
N GLU A 389 9.09 -29.35 14.45
CA GLU A 389 10.20 -30.30 14.35
C GLU A 389 9.70 -31.74 14.22
N ILE A 390 8.61 -32.09 14.89
CA ILE A 390 7.93 -33.39 14.67
C ILE A 390 7.48 -33.50 13.22
N ILE A 391 6.78 -32.47 12.70
CA ILE A 391 6.31 -32.43 11.30
C ILE A 391 7.47 -32.48 10.32
N SER A 392 8.61 -31.86 10.62
CA SER A 392 9.77 -31.89 9.73
C SER A 392 10.51 -33.22 9.72
N TYR A 393 10.37 -34.00 10.79
CA TYR A 393 11.04 -35.30 10.93
C TYR A 393 10.24 -36.45 10.35
N ILE A 394 8.90 -36.40 10.49
CA ILE A 394 7.94 -37.30 9.85
C ILE A 394 7.90 -37.00 8.35
#